data_AF-A0A2C9XS78-F1
#
_entry.id   AF-A0A2C9XS78-F1
#
_cell.length_a   1.000
_cell.length_b   1.000
_cell.length_c   1.000
_cell.angle_alpha   90.00
_cell.angle_beta   90.00
_cell.angle_gamma   90.00
#
_symmetry.space_group_name_H-M   'P 1'
#
loop_
_entity.id
_entity.type
_entity.pdbx_description
1 polymer ?
#
loop_
_entity_poly.entity_id
_entity_poly.type
_entity_poly.pdbx_seq_one_letter_code
_entity_poly.pdbx_strand_id
1 'polypeptide(L)'
;MRTFQVYYDPIKGKTRKKSVNWKAKGFKSEKQALRYLKEQIEEFKKNSMFSDEYSCETFGELTALWLKSWSPTVRQTTVHYQKEILSCYLSPYFTDNLRLQQLTPLFVEGTWANILMICSKQAKALLEKATLEKIRSLLKQILSYGYRHDLVLFD
;
A
#
# COMPACT_ATOMS: atom_id res chain seq x y z
N MET A 1 -38.95 -7.46 10.48
CA MET A 1 -38.13 -7.90 11.62
C MET A 1 -36.66 -7.81 11.23
N ARG A 2 -35.81 -7.33 12.13
CA ARG A 2 -34.37 -7.15 11.91
C ARG A 2 -33.62 -7.83 13.04
N THR A 3 -32.69 -8.71 12.69
CA THR A 3 -31.78 -9.35 13.65
C THR A 3 -30.40 -8.77 13.48
N PHE A 4 -29.62 -8.78 14.55
CA PHE A 4 -28.28 -8.27 14.56
C PHE A 4 -27.31 -9.20 15.27
N GLN A 5 -26.05 -9.11 14.88
CA GLN A 5 -24.95 -9.83 15.50
C GLN A 5 -23.81 -8.83 15.74
N VAL A 6 -23.27 -8.86 16.94
CA VAL A 6 -22.08 -8.09 17.32
C VAL A 6 -20.85 -8.93 17.05
N TYR A 7 -19.79 -8.31 16.53
CA TYR A 7 -18.51 -8.95 16.24
C TYR A 7 -17.35 -7.97 16.41
N TYR A 8 -16.15 -8.49 16.66
CA TYR A 8 -14.91 -7.71 16.66
C TYR A 8 -14.43 -7.51 15.22
N ASP A 9 -14.23 -6.26 14.79
CA ASP A 9 -13.67 -5.90 13.50
C ASP A 9 -12.13 -5.77 13.64
N PRO A 10 -11.33 -6.76 13.18
CA PRO A 10 -9.89 -6.77 13.39
C PRO A 10 -9.18 -5.66 12.61
N ILE A 11 -9.77 -5.21 11.49
CA ILE A 11 -9.21 -4.13 10.66
C ILE A 11 -9.35 -2.77 11.36
N LYS A 12 -10.45 -2.55 12.07
CA LYS A 12 -10.74 -1.26 12.75
C LYS A 12 -10.44 -1.28 14.25
N GLY A 13 -9.96 -2.40 14.79
CA GLY A 13 -9.67 -2.58 16.21
C GLY A 13 -10.86 -2.33 17.14
N LYS A 14 -12.10 -2.50 16.67
CA LYS A 14 -13.31 -2.15 17.46
C LYS A 14 -14.49 -3.07 17.24
N THR A 15 -15.34 -3.16 18.24
CA THR A 15 -16.58 -3.95 18.18
C THR A 15 -17.62 -3.26 17.30
N ARG A 16 -18.22 -4.01 16.36
CA ARG A 16 -19.24 -3.53 15.43
C ARG A 16 -20.47 -4.42 15.42
N LYS A 17 -21.55 -3.90 14.85
CA LYS A 17 -22.86 -4.56 14.75
C LYS A 17 -23.25 -4.71 13.28
N LYS A 18 -23.48 -5.94 12.83
CA LYS A 18 -24.07 -6.25 11.51
C LYS A 18 -25.53 -6.62 11.72
N SER A 19 -26.42 -6.14 10.84
CA SER A 19 -27.85 -6.42 10.95
C SER A 19 -28.43 -6.83 9.61
N VAL A 20 -29.48 -7.65 9.65
CA VAL A 20 -30.19 -8.11 8.46
C VAL A 20 -31.69 -8.02 8.66
N ASN A 21 -32.39 -7.51 7.66
CA ASN A 21 -33.85 -7.49 7.62
C ASN A 21 -34.35 -8.80 7.02
N TRP A 22 -35.22 -9.50 7.73
CA TRP A 22 -35.68 -10.83 7.35
C TRP A 22 -36.51 -10.82 6.08
N LYS A 23 -37.46 -9.87 5.97
CA LYS A 23 -38.39 -9.80 4.84
C LYS A 23 -37.64 -9.53 3.54
N ALA A 24 -36.67 -8.60 3.58
CA ALA A 24 -35.87 -8.25 2.41
C ALA A 24 -34.95 -9.38 1.94
N LYS A 25 -34.55 -10.28 2.84
CA LYS A 25 -33.69 -11.44 2.53
C LYS A 25 -34.44 -12.76 2.37
N GLY A 26 -35.77 -12.77 2.57
CA GLY A 26 -36.58 -13.98 2.47
C GLY A 26 -36.39 -14.98 3.63
N PHE A 27 -35.89 -14.54 4.79
CA PHE A 27 -35.70 -15.42 5.95
C PHE A 27 -37.03 -15.71 6.66
N LYS A 28 -37.24 -16.98 7.01
CA LYS A 28 -38.45 -17.46 7.69
C LYS A 28 -38.32 -17.49 9.22
N SER A 29 -37.10 -17.41 9.75
CA SER A 29 -36.85 -17.46 11.19
C SER A 29 -35.59 -16.70 11.62
N GLU A 30 -35.53 -16.36 12.91
CA GLU A 30 -34.37 -15.69 13.49
C GLU A 30 -33.11 -16.52 13.38
N LYS A 31 -33.26 -17.83 13.56
CA LYS A 31 -32.16 -18.79 13.46
C LYS A 31 -31.50 -18.75 12.07
N GLN A 32 -32.28 -18.60 11.00
CA GLN A 32 -31.73 -18.42 9.65
C GLN A 32 -30.99 -17.09 9.51
N ALA A 33 -31.56 -16.00 10.02
CA ALA A 33 -30.92 -14.69 9.98
C ALA A 33 -29.61 -14.65 10.79
N LEU A 34 -29.57 -15.28 11.97
CA LEU A 34 -28.37 -15.40 12.80
C LEU A 34 -27.29 -16.26 12.13
N ARG A 35 -27.67 -17.40 11.54
CA ARG A 35 -26.74 -18.24 10.80
C ARG A 35 -26.10 -17.48 9.64
N TYR A 36 -26.91 -16.79 8.84
CA TYR A 36 -26.44 -15.94 7.75
C TYR A 36 -25.48 -14.86 8.26
N LEU A 37 -25.82 -14.17 9.35
CA LEU A 37 -24.95 -13.15 9.94
C LEU A 37 -23.62 -13.75 10.42
N LYS A 38 -23.63 -14.94 11.04
CA LYS A 38 -22.41 -15.65 11.46
C LYS A 38 -21.54 -16.02 10.27
N GLU A 39 -22.09 -16.64 9.22
CA GLU A 39 -21.36 -17.00 8.01
C GLU A 39 -20.71 -15.76 7.36
N GLN A 40 -21.45 -14.66 7.29
CA GLN A 40 -20.98 -13.38 6.78
C GLN A 40 -19.90 -12.71 7.64
N ILE A 41 -19.91 -12.95 8.95
CA ILE A 41 -18.87 -12.46 9.87
C ILE A 41 -17.62 -13.35 9.77
N GLU A 42 -17.79 -14.67 9.67
CA GLU A 42 -16.68 -15.60 9.50
C GLU A 42 -16.00 -15.47 8.14
N GLU A 43 -16.76 -15.20 7.07
CA GLU A 43 -16.20 -14.86 5.75
C GLU A 43 -15.40 -13.55 5.81
N PHE A 44 -15.93 -12.53 6.50
CA PHE A 44 -15.21 -11.28 6.75
C PHE A 44 -13.92 -11.51 7.55
N LYS A 45 -13.98 -12.31 8.62
CA LYS A 45 -12.80 -12.67 9.43
C LYS A 45 -11.80 -13.49 8.64
N LYS A 46 -12.24 -14.43 7.82
CA LYS A 46 -11.36 -15.24 6.98
C LYS A 46 -10.63 -14.36 5.98
N ASN A 47 -11.35 -13.44 5.33
CA ASN A 47 -10.76 -12.45 4.43
C ASN A 47 -9.83 -11.47 5.18
N SER A 48 -10.16 -11.10 6.42
CA SER A 48 -9.28 -10.24 7.23
C SER A 48 -8.03 -10.97 7.75
N MET A 49 -8.14 -12.26 8.06
CA MET A 49 -7.02 -13.10 8.49
C MET A 49 -6.04 -13.38 7.35
N PHE A 50 -6.47 -13.29 6.09
CA PHE A 50 -5.59 -13.21 4.93
C PHE A 50 -5.00 -11.80 4.69
N SER A 51 -5.54 -10.76 5.34
CA SER A 51 -5.01 -9.39 5.29
C SER A 51 -4.10 -9.03 6.47
N ASP A 52 -3.88 -9.96 7.40
CA ASP A 52 -3.31 -9.70 8.74
C ASP A 52 -1.78 -9.50 8.81
N GLU A 53 -1.04 -9.21 7.73
CA GLU A 53 0.43 -9.13 7.89
C GLU A 53 1.22 -8.08 7.10
N TYR A 54 0.55 -7.15 6.41
CA TYR A 54 1.26 -6.04 5.76
C TYR A 54 0.50 -4.72 5.92
N SER A 55 0.39 -4.24 7.16
CA SER A 55 0.14 -2.81 7.39
C SER A 55 1.34 -2.05 6.82
N CYS A 56 1.17 -1.54 5.60
CA CYS A 56 2.15 -0.71 4.93
C CYS A 56 1.65 0.72 5.03
N GLU A 57 2.13 1.45 6.03
CA GLU A 57 1.73 2.83 6.30
C GLU A 57 2.75 3.83 5.77
N THR A 58 3.99 3.38 5.56
CA THR A 58 5.11 4.24 5.20
C THR A 58 5.75 3.89 3.86
N PHE A 59 6.47 4.86 3.28
CA PHE A 59 7.20 4.67 2.03
C PHE A 59 8.33 3.63 2.18
N GLY A 60 8.98 3.57 3.34
CA GLY A 60 10.00 2.57 3.64
C GLY A 60 9.44 1.15 3.63
N GLU A 61 8.30 0.93 4.28
CA GLU A 61 7.59 -0.36 4.26
C GLU A 61 7.16 -0.74 2.84
N LEU A 62 6.60 0.21 2.08
CA LEU A 62 6.18 -0.03 0.70
C LEU A 62 7.36 -0.48 -0.16
N THR A 63 8.49 0.19 0.02
CA THR A 63 9.70 -0.11 -0.73
C THR A 63 10.29 -1.47 -0.33
N ALA A 64 10.25 -1.83 0.95
CA ALA A 64 10.68 -3.14 1.41
C ALA A 64 9.81 -4.26 0.84
N LEU A 65 8.49 -4.08 0.79
CA LEU A 65 7.55 -5.04 0.21
C LEU A 65 7.74 -5.18 -1.29
N TRP A 66 7.84 -4.04 -1.99
CA TRP A 66 8.15 -4.02 -3.42
C TRP A 66 9.45 -4.77 -3.69
N LEU A 67 10.53 -4.46 -2.98
CA LEU A 67 11.83 -5.09 -3.16
C LEU A 67 11.81 -6.59 -2.85
N LYS A 68 11.11 -7.01 -1.80
CA LYS A 68 10.93 -8.43 -1.46
C LYS A 68 10.23 -9.19 -2.59
N SER A 69 9.23 -8.59 -3.21
CA SER A 69 8.49 -9.20 -4.33
C SER A 69 9.23 -9.14 -5.68
N TRP A 70 9.95 -8.06 -5.94
CA TRP A 70 10.59 -7.79 -7.23
C TRP A 70 12.00 -8.38 -7.34
N SER A 71 12.79 -8.37 -6.27
CA SER A 71 14.19 -8.80 -6.30
C SER A 71 14.43 -10.23 -6.83
N PRO A 72 13.55 -11.24 -6.61
CA PRO A 72 13.73 -12.59 -7.17
C PRO A 72 13.53 -12.65 -8.69
N THR A 73 12.94 -11.62 -9.30
CA THR A 73 12.62 -11.59 -10.75
C THR A 73 13.79 -11.10 -11.61
N VAL A 74 14.86 -10.63 -10.99
CA VAL A 74 16.01 -9.99 -11.68
C VAL A 74 17.34 -10.48 -11.13
N ARG A 75 18.44 -10.14 -11.82
CA ARG A 75 19.79 -10.47 -11.37
C ARG A 75 20.17 -9.68 -10.13
N GLN A 76 20.99 -10.28 -9.26
CA GLN A 76 21.47 -9.64 -8.04
C GLN A 76 22.21 -8.32 -8.28
N THR A 77 22.95 -8.20 -9.38
CA THR A 77 23.61 -6.94 -9.78
C THR A 77 22.61 -5.82 -10.05
N THR A 78 21.48 -6.16 -10.68
CA THR A 78 20.37 -5.23 -10.91
C THR A 78 19.70 -4.81 -9.60
N VAL A 79 19.53 -5.74 -8.66
CA VAL A 79 19.00 -5.45 -7.32
C VAL A 79 19.90 -4.47 -6.58
N HIS A 80 21.21 -4.72 -6.60
CA HIS A 80 22.20 -3.86 -5.94
C HIS A 80 22.15 -2.43 -6.51
N TYR A 81 22.18 -2.32 -7.84
CA TYR A 81 22.11 -1.03 -8.51
C TYR A 81 20.83 -0.25 -8.19
N GLN A 82 19.66 -0.91 -8.16
CA GLN A 82 18.41 -0.23 -7.80
C GLN A 82 18.38 0.21 -6.33
N LYS A 83 18.98 -0.57 -5.41
CA LYS A 83 19.14 -0.16 -4.01
C LYS A 83 20.02 1.07 -3.87
N GLU A 84 21.08 1.19 -4.66
CA GLU A 84 21.92 2.40 -4.69
C GLU A 84 21.15 3.61 -5.21
N ILE A 85 20.36 3.46 -6.28
CA ILE A 85 19.52 4.55 -6.79
C ILE A 85 18.52 4.99 -5.72
N LEU A 86 17.85 4.03 -5.07
CA LEU A 86 16.90 4.29 -4.00
C LEU A 86 17.58 5.10 -2.88
N SER A 87 18.69 4.61 -2.34
CA SER A 87 19.36 5.22 -1.19
C SER A 87 19.95 6.59 -1.50
N CYS A 88 20.51 6.78 -2.70
CA CYS A 88 21.21 8.02 -3.06
C CYS A 88 20.25 9.12 -3.52
N TYR A 89 19.14 8.77 -4.18
CA TYR A 89 18.30 9.76 -4.88
C TYR A 89 16.85 9.80 -4.42
N LEU A 90 16.30 8.71 -3.90
CA LEU A 90 14.90 8.68 -3.46
C LEU A 90 14.76 8.84 -1.95
N SER A 91 15.47 8.03 -1.15
CA SER A 91 15.41 8.08 0.33
C SER A 91 15.66 9.46 0.96
N PRO A 92 16.51 10.36 0.40
CA PRO A 92 16.67 11.71 0.94
C PRO A 92 15.41 12.58 0.86
N TYR A 93 14.50 12.27 -0.06
CA TYR A 93 13.29 13.06 -0.30
C TYR A 93 12.01 12.30 0.09
N PHE A 94 12.01 10.99 -0.12
CA PHE A 94 10.99 10.06 0.34
C PHE A 94 11.55 9.30 1.54
N THR A 95 11.54 9.94 2.70
CA THR A 95 12.07 9.34 3.92
C THR A 95 11.33 8.04 4.25
N ASP A 96 12.02 7.09 4.88
CA ASP A 96 11.42 5.78 5.19
C ASP A 96 10.13 5.91 6.03
N ASN A 97 10.07 6.93 6.89
CA ASN A 97 8.91 7.22 7.76
C ASN A 97 7.81 8.07 7.08
N LEU A 98 7.99 8.47 5.82
CA LEU A 98 6.98 9.23 5.07
C LEU A 98 5.70 8.40 4.96
N ARG A 99 4.58 8.91 5.46
CA ARG A 99 3.31 8.18 5.41
C ARG A 99 2.79 8.13 3.97
N LEU A 100 2.28 6.97 3.55
CA LEU A 100 1.70 6.82 2.21
C LEU A 100 0.52 7.78 1.97
N GLN A 101 -0.23 8.12 3.01
CA GLN A 101 -1.32 9.12 2.95
C GLN A 101 -0.83 10.53 2.56
N GLN A 102 0.46 10.82 2.72
CA GLN A 102 1.06 12.10 2.35
C GLN A 102 1.58 12.11 0.90
N LEU A 103 1.64 10.95 0.22
CA LEU A 103 2.04 10.82 -1.18
C LEU A 103 0.93 11.29 -2.12
N THR A 104 0.69 12.59 -2.13
CA THR A 104 -0.18 13.23 -3.12
C THR A 104 0.56 13.42 -4.45
N PRO A 105 -0.15 13.53 -5.59
CA PRO A 105 0.48 13.83 -6.88
C PRO A 105 1.35 15.10 -6.82
N LEU A 106 0.84 16.15 -6.16
CA LEU A 106 1.57 17.41 -5.98
C LEU A 106 2.85 17.25 -5.16
N PHE A 107 2.82 16.43 -4.10
CA PHE A 107 4.02 16.11 -3.33
C PHE A 107 5.07 15.39 -4.18
N VAL A 108 4.64 14.41 -4.99
CA VAL A 108 5.52 13.65 -5.88
C VAL A 108 6.14 14.56 -6.94
N GLU A 109 5.35 15.44 -7.56
CA GLU A 109 5.83 16.40 -8.55
C GLU A 109 6.82 17.41 -7.97
N GLY A 110 6.51 18.00 -6.81
CA GLY A 110 7.41 18.92 -6.11
C GLY A 110 8.72 18.24 -5.70
N THR A 111 8.63 17.00 -5.23
CA THR A 111 9.81 16.20 -4.90
C THR A 111 10.64 15.87 -6.13
N TRP A 112 9.99 15.52 -7.24
CA TRP A 112 10.67 15.26 -8.51
C TRP A 112 11.42 16.49 -9.01
N ALA A 113 10.83 17.68 -8.90
CA ALA A 113 11.51 18.94 -9.25
C ALA A 113 12.79 19.14 -8.41
N ASN A 114 12.77 18.80 -7.12
CA ASN A 114 13.97 18.85 -6.27
C ASN A 114 15.05 17.84 -6.71
N ILE A 115 14.65 16.64 -7.14
CA ILE A 115 15.57 15.62 -7.66
C ILE A 115 16.23 16.07 -8.97
N LEU A 116 15.49 16.76 -9.84
CA LEU A 116 16.05 17.32 -11.09
C LEU A 116 17.17 18.34 -10.85
N MET A 117 17.17 18.99 -9.69
CA MET A 117 18.17 19.99 -9.30
C MET A 117 19.42 19.38 -8.64
N ILE A 118 19.51 18.04 -8.51
CA ILE A 118 20.68 17.39 -7.95
C ILE A 118 21.88 17.55 -8.87
N CYS A 119 22.97 18.10 -8.32
CA CYS A 119 24.27 18.12 -8.95
C CYS A 119 25.10 16.90 -8.56
N SER A 120 25.73 16.26 -9.54
CA SER A 120 26.80 15.30 -9.34
C SER A 120 27.92 15.91 -8.49
N LYS A 121 28.26 15.26 -7.37
CA LYS A 121 29.35 15.69 -6.47
C LYS A 121 30.70 15.79 -7.19
N GLN A 122 30.91 14.98 -8.24
CA GLN A 122 32.17 14.95 -8.98
C GLN A 122 32.23 16.00 -10.10
N ALA A 123 31.11 16.26 -10.79
CA ALA A 123 31.11 17.09 -11.99
C ALA A 123 30.63 18.54 -11.74
N LYS A 124 30.06 18.84 -10.56
CA LYS A 124 29.30 20.09 -10.30
C LYS A 124 28.20 20.36 -11.36
N ALA A 125 27.80 19.33 -12.10
CA ALA A 125 26.83 19.37 -13.18
C ALA A 125 25.60 18.56 -12.77
N LEU A 126 24.46 18.88 -13.37
CA LEU A 126 23.22 18.13 -13.17
C LEU A 126 23.39 16.66 -13.56
N LEU A 127 22.55 15.80 -12.97
CA LEU A 127 22.53 14.38 -13.32
C LEU A 127 22.22 14.18 -14.81
N GLU A 128 22.87 13.19 -15.41
CA GLU A 128 22.58 12.81 -16.79
C GLU A 128 21.12 12.36 -16.95
N LYS A 129 20.54 12.67 -18.12
CA LYS A 129 19.16 12.28 -18.45
C LYS A 129 18.92 10.79 -18.26
N ALA A 130 19.88 9.93 -18.62
CA ALA A 130 19.77 8.48 -18.45
C ALA A 130 19.61 8.07 -16.97
N THR A 131 20.32 8.75 -16.05
CA THR A 131 20.20 8.52 -14.61
C THR A 131 18.85 8.99 -14.09
N LEU A 132 18.37 10.16 -14.55
CA LEU A 132 17.06 10.67 -14.19
C LEU A 132 15.93 9.72 -14.64
N GLU A 133 15.98 9.18 -15.86
CA GLU A 133 14.97 8.21 -16.31
C GLU A 133 14.98 6.93 -15.48
N LYS A 134 16.16 6.48 -15.01
CA LYS A 134 16.25 5.33 -14.10
C LYS A 134 15.61 5.62 -12.74
N ILE A 135 15.88 6.80 -12.16
CA ILE A 135 15.25 7.22 -10.89
C ILE A 135 13.72 7.30 -11.06
N ARG A 136 13.23 7.92 -12.14
CA ARG A 136 11.80 8.02 -12.45
C ARG A 136 11.16 6.63 -12.62
N SER A 137 11.82 5.74 -13.36
CA SER A 137 11.35 4.38 -13.57
C SER A 137 11.25 3.62 -12.24
N LEU A 138 12.24 3.74 -11.36
CA LEU A 138 12.23 3.10 -10.04
C LEU A 138 11.05 3.62 -9.19
N LEU A 139 10.89 4.94 -9.10
CA LEU A 139 9.77 5.55 -8.36
C LEU A 139 8.42 5.07 -8.91
N LYS A 140 8.26 5.03 -10.23
CA LYS A 140 7.05 4.52 -10.87
C LYS A 140 6.78 3.07 -10.51
N GLN A 141 7.80 2.21 -10.48
CA GLN A 141 7.63 0.79 -10.13
C GLN A 141 7.15 0.61 -8.69
N ILE A 142 7.73 1.36 -7.73
CA ILE A 142 7.34 1.34 -6.32
C ILE A 142 5.89 1.81 -6.16
N LEU A 143 5.54 2.96 -6.75
CA LEU A 143 4.18 3.51 -6.66
C LEU A 143 3.14 2.63 -7.39
N SER A 144 3.50 2.05 -8.54
CA SER A 144 2.62 1.11 -9.26
C SER A 144 2.41 -0.19 -8.49
N TYR A 145 3.39 -0.61 -7.69
CA TYR A 145 3.21 -1.71 -6.75
C TYR A 145 2.23 -1.30 -5.64
N GLY A 146 2.43 -0.15 -5.02
CA GLY A 146 1.51 0.38 -3.99
C GLY A 146 0.07 0.50 -4.49
N TYR A 147 -0.14 1.02 -5.69
CA TYR A 147 -1.45 1.14 -6.31
C TYR A 147 -2.14 -0.22 -6.56
N ARG A 148 -1.41 -1.21 -7.12
CA ARG A 148 -1.97 -2.55 -7.38
C ARG A 148 -2.36 -3.33 -6.12
N HIS A 149 -1.84 -2.93 -4.97
CA HIS A 149 -2.10 -3.55 -3.68
C HIS A 149 -2.98 -2.69 -2.77
N ASP A 150 -3.63 -1.64 -3.32
CA ASP A 150 -4.50 -0.71 -2.59
C ASP A 150 -3.82 0.00 -1.40
N LEU A 151 -2.48 0.14 -1.45
CA LEU A 151 -1.67 0.80 -0.42
C LEU A 151 -1.49 2.30 -0.68
N VAL A 152 -1.50 2.68 -1.97
CA VAL A 152 -1.40 4.07 -2.41
C VAL A 152 -2.64 4.38 -3.24
N LEU A 153 -3.43 5.36 -2.78
CA LEU A 153 -4.61 5.85 -3.47
C LEU A 153 -4.28 7.24 -4.02
N PHE A 154 -4.27 7.35 -5.35
CA PHE A 154 -4.31 8.64 -6.02
C PHE A 154 -5.78 8.88 -6.38
N ASP A 155 -6.45 9.74 -5.62
CA ASP A 155 -7.77 10.29 -5.98
C ASP A 155 -7.66 11.21 -7.20
#